data_AF-A0A7R8CVB8-F1
#
_entry.id   AF-A0A7R8CVB8-F1
#
_cell.length_a   1.000
_cell.length_b   1.000
_cell.length_c   1.000
_cell.angle_alpha   90.00
_cell.angle_beta   90.00
_cell.angle_gamma   90.00
#
_symmetry.space_group_name_H-M   'P 1'
#
loop_
_entity.id
_entity.type
_entity.pdbx_description
1 polymer ?
#
loop_
_entity_poly.entity_id
_entity_poly.type
_entity_poly.pdbx_seq_one_letter_code
_entity_poly.pdbx_strand_id
1 'polypeptide(L)'
;MNFNTFVIYAGILCASLSSASGLECFECTHAVDKAECQGTLQCPEGILSCRYLTLTYDNSTFFTKGCLEIYEESTDGCFEVKTMYAEKEIIEKRCYCTTDRCNGVNMQVPGKFIFILLLPCLRF
;
A
#
# COMPACT_ATOMS: atom_id res chain seq x y z
N MET A 1 -18.66 -53.16 33.92
CA MET A 1 -19.21 -51.80 33.74
C MET A 1 -18.04 -50.84 33.84
N ASN A 2 -17.48 -50.48 32.68
CA ASN A 2 -16.27 -49.65 32.55
C ASN A 2 -16.68 -48.18 32.46
N PHE A 3 -16.27 -47.36 33.42
CA PHE A 3 -16.27 -45.91 33.29
C PHE A 3 -14.80 -45.48 33.15
N ASN A 4 -14.29 -45.50 31.91
CA ASN A 4 -13.01 -44.88 31.60
C ASN A 4 -13.25 -43.38 31.43
N THR A 5 -12.87 -42.64 32.48
CA THR A 5 -12.74 -41.19 32.51
C THR A 5 -11.78 -40.76 31.40
N PHE A 6 -12.32 -40.14 30.34
CA PHE A 6 -11.51 -39.44 29.34
C PHE A 6 -10.95 -38.17 29.97
N VAL A 7 -9.73 -38.26 30.50
CA VAL A 7 -8.87 -37.11 30.77
C VAL A 7 -8.44 -36.56 29.41
N ILE A 8 -9.16 -35.55 28.93
CA ILE A 8 -8.68 -34.74 27.81
C ILE A 8 -7.52 -33.94 28.36
N TYR A 9 -6.31 -34.37 27.99
CA TYR A 9 -5.07 -33.66 28.22
C TYR A 9 -5.22 -32.21 27.74
N ALA A 10 -5.37 -31.29 28.70
CA ALA A 10 -5.03 -29.89 28.51
C ALA A 10 -3.51 -29.82 28.34
N GLY A 11 -3.05 -30.07 27.12
CA GLY A 11 -1.64 -30.14 26.81
C GLY A 11 -1.45 -29.96 25.32
N ILE A 12 -0.70 -28.92 24.99
CA ILE A 12 -0.32 -28.49 23.64
C ILE A 12 -1.43 -27.71 22.95
N LEU A 13 -1.48 -26.41 23.28
CA LEU A 13 -1.43 -25.35 22.27
C LEU A 13 -0.85 -24.09 22.96
N CYS A 14 0.38 -24.23 23.48
CA CYS A 14 1.35 -23.12 23.43
C CYS A 14 1.83 -22.95 21.97
N ALA A 15 0.90 -22.94 21.01
CA ALA A 15 1.20 -22.48 19.67
C ALA A 15 1.11 -20.97 19.73
N SER A 16 2.29 -20.38 20.01
CA SER A 16 2.69 -19.10 19.44
C SER A 16 1.67 -17.96 19.64
N LEU A 17 1.64 -17.41 20.84
CA LEU A 17 1.41 -15.96 21.04
C LEU A 17 2.60 -15.15 20.49
N SER A 18 3.01 -15.42 19.25
CA SER A 18 4.15 -14.78 18.59
C SER A 18 3.88 -14.62 17.10
N SER A 19 2.82 -13.91 16.79
CA SER A 19 2.76 -13.12 15.57
C SER A 19 1.73 -12.03 15.83
N ALA A 20 2.19 -10.88 16.31
CA ALA A 20 1.60 -9.66 15.78
C ALA A 20 1.86 -9.76 14.28
N SER A 21 0.87 -10.31 13.55
CA SER A 21 0.93 -10.39 12.09
C SER A 21 0.80 -8.96 11.61
N GLY A 22 1.94 -8.25 11.58
CA GLY A 22 1.99 -6.95 10.96
C GLY A 22 1.55 -7.09 9.50
N LEU A 23 1.05 -6.01 8.95
CA LEU A 23 0.79 -5.93 7.52
C LEU A 23 2.11 -6.10 6.76
N GLU A 24 2.15 -6.94 5.73
CA GLU A 24 3.29 -7.01 4.81
C GLU A 24 2.94 -6.28 3.51
N CYS A 25 3.85 -5.43 3.01
CA CYS A 25 3.64 -4.68 1.76
C CYS A 25 4.76 -4.94 0.78
N PHE A 26 4.49 -4.76 -0.52
CA PHE A 26 5.58 -4.60 -1.48
C PHE A 26 6.30 -3.27 -1.26
N GLU A 27 7.57 -3.20 -1.60
CA GLU A 27 8.42 -2.04 -1.42
C GLU A 27 9.32 -1.79 -2.64
N CYS A 28 9.51 -0.52 -2.93
CA CYS A 28 10.51 -0.01 -3.87
C CYS A 28 10.55 1.51 -3.76
N THR A 29 11.67 2.12 -4.11
CA THR A 29 11.84 3.57 -4.15
C THR A 29 12.27 3.99 -5.53
N HIS A 30 11.47 4.81 -6.19
CA HIS A 30 11.82 5.44 -7.48
C HIS A 30 12.26 4.44 -8.57
N ALA A 31 11.64 3.27 -8.62
CA ALA A 31 11.94 2.26 -9.64
C ALA A 31 11.43 2.71 -11.02
N VAL A 32 12.18 2.38 -12.07
CA VAL A 32 11.80 2.69 -13.47
C VAL A 32 11.08 1.51 -14.14
N ASP A 33 11.31 0.30 -13.63
CA ASP A 33 10.57 -0.89 -14.02
C ASP A 33 9.70 -1.36 -12.86
N LYS A 34 8.45 -1.68 -13.18
CA LYS A 34 7.49 -2.25 -12.24
C LYS A 34 7.90 -3.65 -11.78
N ALA A 35 8.70 -4.37 -12.57
CA ALA A 35 9.28 -5.65 -12.20
C ALA A 35 10.34 -5.53 -11.09
N GLU A 36 10.95 -4.35 -10.90
CA GLU A 36 11.89 -4.09 -9.80
C GLU A 36 11.15 -3.92 -8.46
N CYS A 37 9.83 -3.67 -8.49
CA CYS A 37 9.00 -3.44 -7.30
C CYS A 37 8.33 -4.73 -6.76
N GLN A 38 9.13 -5.77 -6.53
CA GLN A 38 8.68 -7.06 -5.97
C GLN A 38 9.25 -7.36 -4.57
N GLY A 39 10.17 -6.53 -4.05
CA GLY A 39 10.64 -6.64 -2.67
C GLY A 39 9.48 -6.50 -1.70
N THR A 40 9.53 -7.20 -0.57
CA THR A 40 8.49 -7.12 0.47
C THR A 40 9.09 -6.66 1.80
N LEU A 41 8.27 -5.94 2.57
CA LEU A 41 8.65 -5.33 3.83
C LEU A 41 7.53 -5.56 4.85
N GLN A 42 7.93 -5.92 6.07
CA GLN A 42 7.02 -6.06 7.20
C GLN A 42 6.75 -4.67 7.81
N CYS A 43 5.52 -4.19 7.77
CA CYS A 43 5.22 -2.83 8.22
C CYS A 43 5.54 -2.63 9.70
N PRO A 44 6.08 -1.46 10.08
CA PRO A 44 6.24 -1.08 11.48
C PRO A 44 4.92 -1.15 12.26
N GLU A 45 5.00 -1.36 13.56
CA GLU A 45 3.82 -1.34 14.43
C GLU A 45 3.04 -0.02 14.29
N GLY A 46 1.71 -0.11 14.28
CA GLY A 46 0.82 1.03 14.08
C GLY A 46 0.56 1.39 12.62
N ILE A 47 1.35 0.88 11.66
CA ILE A 47 1.07 1.07 10.24
C ILE A 47 0.20 -0.05 9.69
N LEU A 48 -1.01 0.31 9.26
CA LEU A 48 -2.05 -0.61 8.81
C LEU A 48 -2.39 -0.45 7.32
N SER A 49 -1.52 0.18 6.53
CA SER A 49 -1.74 0.32 5.09
C SER A 49 -0.48 0.16 4.24
N CYS A 50 -0.68 -0.35 3.03
CA CYS A 50 0.27 -0.33 1.93
C CYS A 50 -0.04 0.84 0.99
N ARG A 51 1.01 1.50 0.50
CA ARG A 51 0.93 2.53 -0.54
C ARG A 51 1.46 2.04 -1.88
N TYR A 52 0.91 2.60 -2.95
CA TYR A 52 1.48 2.58 -4.29
C TYR A 52 1.40 3.97 -4.92
N LEU A 53 2.55 4.51 -5.29
CA LEU A 53 2.70 5.82 -5.93
C LEU A 53 3.26 5.62 -7.34
N THR A 54 2.65 6.26 -8.33
CA THR A 54 3.26 6.45 -9.64
C THR A 54 3.41 7.93 -9.94
N LEU A 55 4.60 8.32 -10.39
CA LEU A 55 4.88 9.67 -10.85
C LEU A 55 5.28 9.61 -12.33
N THR A 56 4.51 10.26 -13.19
CA THR A 56 4.81 10.38 -14.61
C THR A 56 5.14 11.83 -14.96
N TYR A 57 6.32 12.05 -15.52
CA TYR A 57 6.80 13.34 -15.98
C TYR A 57 7.85 13.15 -17.09
N ASP A 58 7.86 14.01 -18.11
CA ASP A 58 8.77 13.93 -19.26
C ASP A 58 8.81 12.50 -19.90
N ASN A 59 7.64 11.90 -20.12
CA ASN A 59 7.46 10.51 -20.63
C ASN A 59 8.10 9.40 -19.78
N SER A 60 8.65 9.72 -18.61
CA SER A 60 9.20 8.75 -17.67
C SER A 60 8.18 8.46 -16.58
N THR A 61 8.03 7.21 -16.19
CA THR A 61 7.17 6.81 -15.06
C THR A 61 8.00 6.14 -13.99
N PHE A 62 7.81 6.59 -12.76
CA PHE A 62 8.52 6.08 -11.59
C PHE A 62 7.54 5.47 -10.61
N PHE A 63 7.97 4.38 -9.97
CA PHE A 63 7.17 3.60 -9.05
C PHE A 63 7.75 3.68 -7.64
N THR A 64 6.88 3.92 -6.66
CA THR A 64 7.25 3.82 -5.23
C THR A 64 6.18 3.04 -4.49
N LYS A 65 6.61 2.09 -3.65
CA LYS A 65 5.75 1.24 -2.84
C LYS A 65 6.27 1.18 -1.41
N GLY A 66 5.40 0.86 -0.46
CA GLY A 66 5.81 0.57 0.90
C GLY A 66 4.63 0.64 1.87
N CYS A 67 4.96 0.77 3.15
CA CYS A 67 3.99 1.00 4.21
C CYS A 67 3.72 2.50 4.36
N LEU A 68 2.50 2.86 4.78
CA LEU A 68 2.13 4.24 5.03
C LEU A 68 1.19 4.36 6.24
N GLU A 69 1.50 5.31 7.12
CA GLU A 69 0.58 5.73 8.17
C GLU A 69 -0.50 6.63 7.56
N ILE A 70 -1.77 6.23 7.70
CA ILE A 70 -2.91 7.00 7.21
C ILE A 70 -3.59 7.61 8.43
N TYR A 71 -3.57 8.94 8.51
CA TYR A 71 -4.13 9.69 9.64
C TYR A 71 -5.62 10.04 9.48
N GLU A 72 -6.20 9.80 8.30
CA GLU A 72 -7.62 10.02 8.01
C GLU A 72 -8.29 8.69 7.68
N GLU A 73 -9.59 8.56 7.96
CA GLU A 73 -10.40 7.39 7.63
C GLU A 73 -10.43 7.11 6.12
N SER A 74 -9.35 6.57 5.55
CA SER A 74 -9.29 6.30 4.11
C SER A 74 -9.40 4.81 3.85
N THR A 75 -10.56 4.45 3.33
CA THR A 75 -10.85 3.19 2.63
C THR A 75 -9.85 2.95 1.50
N ASP A 76 -9.54 1.68 1.24
CA ASP A 76 -8.82 1.23 0.04
C ASP A 76 -9.26 2.03 -1.20
N GLY A 77 -8.30 2.63 -1.90
CA GLY A 77 -8.63 3.57 -2.96
C GLY A 77 -7.42 4.08 -3.73
N CYS A 78 -7.68 4.69 -4.88
CA CYS A 78 -6.69 5.39 -5.68
C CYS A 78 -7.20 6.79 -6.04
N PHE A 79 -6.32 7.77 -6.03
CA PHE A 79 -6.58 9.07 -6.63
C PHE A 79 -5.47 9.45 -7.59
N GLU A 80 -5.82 10.24 -8.60
CA GLU A 80 -4.90 10.76 -9.60
C GLU A 80 -4.96 12.28 -9.57
N VAL A 81 -3.80 12.90 -9.44
CA VAL A 81 -3.61 14.35 -9.52
C VAL A 81 -2.84 14.65 -10.80
N LYS A 82 -3.35 15.59 -11.56
CA LYS A 82 -2.66 16.15 -12.74
C LYS A 82 -2.28 17.58 -12.44
N THR A 83 -0.99 17.87 -12.57
CA THR A 83 -0.42 19.20 -12.36
C THR A 83 0.27 19.65 -13.64
N MET A 84 0.05 20.91 -14.02
CA MET A 84 0.79 21.55 -15.12
C MET A 84 1.88 22.45 -14.52
N TYR A 85 3.14 22.23 -14.91
CA TYR A 85 4.27 23.07 -14.49
C TYR A 85 5.15 23.39 -15.70
N ALA A 86 5.35 24.68 -16.01
CA ALA A 86 6.17 25.13 -17.14
C ALA A 86 5.84 24.41 -18.46
N GLU A 87 4.54 24.33 -18.82
CA GLU A 87 4.00 23.63 -20.01
C GLU A 87 4.18 22.10 -20.01
N LYS A 88 4.70 21.52 -18.93
CA LYS A 88 4.84 20.08 -18.76
C LYS A 88 3.72 19.52 -17.89
N GLU A 89 3.16 18.38 -18.30
CA GLU A 89 2.19 17.63 -17.50
C GLU A 89 2.94 16.69 -16.54
N ILE A 90 2.58 16.78 -15.26
CA ILE A 90 3.00 15.85 -14.21
C ILE A 90 1.73 15.10 -13.77
N ILE A 91 1.75 13.77 -13.90
CA ILE A 91 0.66 12.91 -13.43
C ILE A 91 1.16 12.15 -12.21
N GLU A 92 0.45 12.30 -11.10
CA GLU A 92 0.73 11.59 -9.86
C GLU A 92 -0.48 10.74 -9.48
N LYS A 93 -0.28 9.43 -9.30
CA LYS A 93 -1.32 8.52 -8.83
C LYS A 93 -0.91 7.96 -7.48
N ARG A 94 -1.77 8.11 -6.47
CA ARG A 94 -1.57 7.52 -5.14
C ARG A 94 -2.66 6.51 -4.87
N CYS A 95 -2.28 5.34 -4.40
CA CYS A 95 -3.19 4.30 -3.98
C CYS A 95 -2.85 3.78 -2.59
N TYR A 96 -3.88 3.37 -1.86
CA TYR A 96 -3.79 2.80 -0.52
C TYR A 96 -4.64 1.56 -0.42
N CYS A 97 -4.19 0.61 0.38
CA CYS A 97 -4.94 -0.59 0.69
C CYS A 97 -4.48 -1.21 2.02
N THR A 98 -5.34 -1.94 2.71
CA THR A 98 -5.06 -2.43 4.08
C THR A 98 -4.88 -3.95 4.18
N THR A 99 -4.69 -4.65 3.06
CA THR A 99 -4.50 -6.11 3.02
C THR A 99 -3.06 -6.48 2.64
N ASP A 100 -2.60 -7.67 3.02
CA ASP A 100 -1.21 -8.07 2.75
C ASP A 100 -0.88 -8.02 1.25
N ARG A 101 0.22 -7.34 0.94
CA ARG A 101 0.81 -7.21 -0.40
C ARG A 101 -0.19 -6.68 -1.45
N CYS A 102 -1.20 -5.94 -1.00
CA CYS A 102 -2.27 -5.41 -1.85
C CYS A 102 -1.78 -4.35 -2.85
N ASN A 103 -0.65 -3.70 -2.56
CA ASN A 103 0.02 -2.73 -3.44
C ASN A 103 0.82 -3.41 -4.58
N GLY A 104 0.34 -4.56 -5.04
CA GLY A 104 0.92 -5.34 -6.11
C GLY A 104 0.86 -4.66 -7.48
N VAL A 105 1.47 -5.33 -8.46
CA VAL A 105 1.56 -4.85 -9.85
C VAL A 105 0.17 -4.54 -10.44
N ASN A 106 -0.87 -5.28 -10.04
CA ASN A 106 -2.21 -5.14 -10.61
C ASN A 106 -3.18 -4.38 -9.69
N MET A 107 -2.69 -3.43 -8.89
CA MET A 107 -3.56 -2.61 -8.06
C MET A 107 -4.52 -1.77 -8.93
N GLN A 108 -5.70 -2.34 -9.16
CA GLN A 108 -6.86 -1.74 -9.79
C GLN A 108 -7.91 -1.61 -8.70
N VAL A 109 -7.98 -0.45 -8.05
CA VAL A 109 -9.04 -0.18 -7.07
C VAL A 109 -10.19 0.52 -7.79
N PRO A 110 -11.44 0.05 -7.65
CA PRO A 110 -12.60 0.68 -8.28
C PRO A 110 -12.86 2.04 -7.63
N GLY A 111 -12.59 3.12 -8.35
CA GLY A 111 -12.78 4.48 -7.87
C GLY A 111 -11.75 5.43 -8.43
N LYS A 112 -11.90 5.81 -9.71
CA LYS A 112 -11.13 6.92 -10.28
C LYS A 112 -11.70 8.22 -9.71
N PHE A 113 -11.06 8.80 -8.71
CA PHE A 113 -11.24 10.21 -8.38
C PHE A 113 -10.08 10.98 -9.02
N ILE A 114 -10.40 11.75 -10.07
CA ILE A 114 -9.43 12.62 -10.76
C ILE A 114 -9.63 14.03 -10.20
N PHE A 115 -8.64 14.53 -9.47
CA PHE A 115 -8.60 15.93 -9.03
C PHE A 115 -7.60 16.68 -9.92
N ILE A 116 -8.09 17.62 -10.72
CA ILE A 116 -7.25 18.47 -11.57
C ILE A 116 -7.00 19.78 -10.82
N LEU A 117 -5.76 20.01 -10.39
CA LEU A 117 -5.36 21.24 -9.71
C LEU A 117 -4.62 22.13 -10.72
N LEU A 118 -5.36 23.05 -11.33
CA LEU A 118 -4.80 24.10 -12.17
C LEU A 118 -4.24 25.20 -11.25
N LEU A 119 -2.95 25.15 -10.95
CA LEU A 119 -2.27 26.28 -10.32
C LEU A 119 -2.08 27.37 -11.38
N PRO A 120 -2.70 28.56 -11.24
CA PRO A 120 -2.43 29.65 -12.17
C PRO A 120 -0.96 30.06 -12.00
N CYS A 121 -0.18 29.96 -13.09
CA CYS A 121 1.13 30.59 -13.19
C CYS A 121 0.97 32.09 -12.89
N LEU A 122 1.29 32.50 -11.66
CA LEU A 122 1.64 33.88 -11.35
C LEU A 122 2.95 34.16 -12.08
N ARG A 123 2.83 34.78 -13.26
CA ARG A 123 3.96 35.42 -13.95
C ARG A 123 4.49 36.51 -13.04
N PHE A 124 5.69 36.32 -12.51
CA PHE A 124 6.55 37.42 -12.06
C PHE A 124 7.25 38.04 -13.26
#